data_AF-A0A1I6B7R5-F1
#
_entry.id   AF-A0A1I6B7R5-F1
#
_cell.length_a   1.000
_cell.length_b   1.000
_cell.length_c   1.000
_cell.angle_alpha   90.00
_cell.angle_beta   90.00
_cell.angle_gamma   90.00
#
_symmetry.space_group_name_H-M   'P 1'
#
loop_
_entity.id
_entity.type
_entity.pdbx_description
1 polymer ?
#
loop_
_entity_poly.entity_id
_entity_poly.type
_entity_poly.pdbx_seq_one_letter_code
_entity_poly.pdbx_strand_id
1 'polypeptide(L)'
;MPFTDRELKVYEEIKDWESRLLSYEPNDFQLTYEKYLENAFSLLPDETQKQFFTLVDSWMFHLHAIIQGSQLQLDAKQRVLTAGRIFSQDIEKIEDMRKLEIDQLQYIAQQQIARHRLYSFTQGGLAGTGGALLLGMDIPAMAVINLRAVQLIAMTYGFEVNTPYEMMTSLKVFHTATLPQRLQKQGWETLTTEIENVSGTYFYEGNEELTDVTWVEQPVQQLLKAMVITIFRKKMVQGIPLVSMAIGAGANYQLTRKVTDFAHHYYKLRYLSDKGDGPLEY
;
A
#
# COMPACT_ATOMS: atom_id res chain seq x y z
N MET A 1 19.45 19.02 7.98
CA MET A 1 19.04 20.38 8.43
C MET A 1 18.02 20.22 9.55
N PRO A 2 17.91 21.15 10.52
CA PRO A 2 16.84 21.07 11.50
C PRO A 2 15.48 21.15 10.82
N PHE A 3 14.50 20.42 11.34
CA PHE A 3 13.11 20.47 10.86
C PHE A 3 12.51 21.87 11.07
N THR A 4 11.69 22.29 10.12
CA THR A 4 10.80 23.45 10.28
C THR A 4 9.67 23.14 11.26
N ASP A 5 9.00 24.17 11.80
CA ASP A 5 7.86 24.00 12.70
C ASP A 5 6.73 23.13 12.10
N ARG A 6 6.53 23.25 10.77
CA ARG A 6 5.55 22.43 10.04
C ARG A 6 5.97 20.96 9.97
N GLU A 7 7.25 20.70 9.76
CA GLU A 7 7.79 19.33 9.70
C GLU A 7 7.77 18.65 11.06
N LEU A 8 8.09 19.38 12.13
CA LEU A 8 7.96 18.90 13.51
C LEU A 8 6.51 18.49 13.80
N LYS A 9 5.54 19.34 13.44
CA LYS A 9 4.13 19.00 13.61
C LYS A 9 3.73 17.75 12.83
N VAL A 10 4.18 17.61 11.59
CA VAL A 10 3.89 16.40 10.78
C VAL A 10 4.55 15.16 11.39
N TYR A 11 5.76 15.29 11.94
CA TYR A 11 6.44 14.22 12.64
C TYR A 11 5.66 13.77 13.88
N GLU A 12 5.19 14.71 14.71
CA GLU A 12 4.32 14.45 15.86
C GLU A 12 3.02 13.75 15.44
N GLU A 13 2.36 14.20 14.37
CA GLU A 13 1.16 13.54 13.83
C GLU A 13 1.41 12.08 13.42
N ILE A 14 2.61 11.78 12.88
CA ILE A 14 3.01 10.41 12.54
C ILE A 14 3.24 9.60 13.81
N LYS A 15 3.90 10.17 14.83
CA LYS A 15 4.13 9.50 16.12
C LYS A 15 2.83 9.20 16.87
N ASP A 16 1.86 10.11 16.81
CA ASP A 16 0.51 9.87 17.36
C ASP A 16 -0.24 8.77 16.60
N TRP A 17 -0.09 8.71 15.29
CA TRP A 17 -0.65 7.63 14.48
C TRP A 17 0.04 6.29 14.76
N GLU A 18 1.37 6.27 14.85
CA GLU A 18 2.19 5.12 15.20
C GLU A 18 1.79 4.58 16.58
N SER A 19 1.70 5.44 17.61
CA SER A 19 1.26 5.05 18.95
C SER A 19 -0.11 4.36 18.96
N ARG A 20 -1.07 4.85 18.15
CA ARG A 20 -2.39 4.20 17.97
C ARG A 20 -2.30 2.86 17.24
N LEU A 21 -1.36 2.70 16.31
CA LEU A 21 -1.09 1.42 15.65
C LEU A 21 -0.50 0.42 16.65
N LEU A 22 0.45 0.86 17.48
CA LEU A 22 1.19 0.03 18.43
C LEU A 22 0.37 -0.37 19.67
N SER A 23 -0.57 0.48 20.09
CA SER A 23 -1.48 0.25 21.23
C SER A 23 -2.74 -0.56 20.88
N TYR A 24 -2.85 -1.04 19.63
CA TYR A 24 -3.98 -1.85 19.22
C TYR A 24 -3.98 -3.23 19.91
N GLU A 25 -4.94 -3.43 20.81
CA GLU A 25 -5.22 -4.75 21.38
C GLU A 25 -6.41 -5.41 20.64
N PRO A 26 -6.21 -6.58 20.00
CA PRO A 26 -7.29 -7.30 19.36
C PRO A 26 -8.26 -7.88 20.39
N ASN A 27 -9.57 -7.78 20.12
CA ASN A 27 -10.59 -8.38 20.98
C ASN A 27 -10.61 -9.93 20.83
N ASP A 28 -11.01 -10.67 21.87
CA ASP A 28 -11.00 -12.15 21.90
C ASP A 28 -11.78 -12.80 20.74
N PHE A 29 -12.92 -12.22 20.36
CA PHE A 29 -13.69 -12.66 19.20
C PHE A 29 -12.92 -12.56 17.88
N GLN A 30 -12.11 -11.52 17.74
CA GLN A 30 -11.29 -11.32 16.55
C GLN A 30 -10.14 -12.34 16.48
N LEU A 31 -9.53 -12.65 17.62
CA LEU A 31 -8.44 -13.63 17.73
C LEU A 31 -8.93 -15.04 17.39
N THR A 32 -10.09 -15.45 17.92
CA THR A 32 -10.67 -16.77 17.65
C THR A 32 -11.11 -16.90 16.18
N TYR A 33 -11.69 -15.84 15.61
CA TYR A 33 -12.15 -15.86 14.22
C TYR A 33 -11.00 -15.92 13.20
N GLU A 34 -9.87 -15.26 13.48
CA GLU A 34 -8.66 -15.37 12.64
C GLU A 34 -8.03 -16.77 12.70
N LYS A 35 -7.89 -17.36 13.90
CA LYS A 35 -7.44 -18.76 14.05
C LYS A 35 -8.37 -19.74 13.33
N TYR A 36 -9.67 -19.45 13.33
CA TYR A 36 -10.66 -20.25 12.61
C TYR A 36 -10.51 -20.08 11.09
N LEU A 37 -10.25 -18.87 10.58
CA LEU A 37 -10.08 -18.61 9.15
C LEU A 37 -8.84 -19.28 8.55
N GLU A 38 -7.71 -19.27 9.27
CA GLU A 38 -6.46 -19.90 8.82
C GLU A 38 -6.63 -21.43 8.69
N ASN A 39 -7.35 -22.04 9.62
CA ASN A 39 -7.74 -23.45 9.56
C ASN A 39 -8.90 -23.69 8.58
N ALA A 40 -9.81 -22.74 8.38
CA ALA A 40 -10.93 -22.90 7.45
C ALA A 40 -10.47 -22.91 5.99
N PHE A 41 -9.38 -22.20 5.66
CA PHE A 41 -8.81 -22.24 4.32
C PHE A 41 -8.32 -23.64 3.92
N SER A 42 -7.63 -24.34 4.84
CA SER A 42 -7.17 -25.72 4.59
C SER A 42 -8.31 -26.73 4.56
N LEU A 43 -9.48 -26.37 5.11
CA LEU A 43 -10.71 -27.16 5.07
C LEU A 43 -11.58 -26.87 3.84
N LEU A 44 -11.20 -25.91 2.98
CA LEU A 44 -11.90 -25.67 1.72
C LEU A 44 -11.74 -26.86 0.77
N PRO A 45 -12.75 -27.19 -0.06
CA PRO A 45 -12.61 -28.20 -1.09
C PRO A 45 -11.42 -27.92 -2.02
N ASP A 46 -10.72 -28.96 -2.47
CA ASP A 46 -9.52 -28.85 -3.33
C ASP A 46 -9.74 -27.95 -4.55
N GLU A 47 -10.93 -28.02 -5.16
CA GLU A 47 -11.31 -27.18 -6.30
C GLU A 47 -11.36 -25.68 -5.95
N THR A 48 -11.77 -25.33 -4.73
CA THR A 48 -11.78 -23.94 -4.25
C THR A 48 -10.37 -23.44 -3.93
N GLN A 49 -9.52 -24.30 -3.35
CA GLN A 49 -8.11 -23.98 -3.11
C GLN A 49 -7.36 -23.77 -4.44
N LYS A 50 -7.58 -24.64 -5.44
CA LYS A 50 -7.01 -24.50 -6.79
C LYS A 50 -7.45 -23.21 -7.46
N GLN A 51 -8.74 -22.88 -7.42
CA GLN A 51 -9.26 -21.61 -7.96
C GLN A 51 -8.60 -20.39 -7.29
N PHE A 52 -8.35 -20.45 -5.98
CA PHE A 52 -7.60 -19.42 -5.27
C PHE A 52 -6.15 -19.30 -5.79
N PHE A 53 -5.43 -20.41 -5.97
CA PHE A 53 -4.07 -20.38 -6.51
C PHE A 53 -4.04 -19.86 -7.96
N THR A 54 -5.02 -20.20 -8.79
CA THR A 54 -5.12 -19.64 -10.16
C THR A 54 -5.31 -18.11 -10.16
N LEU A 55 -6.06 -17.56 -9.19
CA LEU A 55 -6.19 -16.10 -9.02
C LEU A 55 -4.87 -15.46 -8.56
N VAL A 56 -4.11 -16.16 -7.72
CA VAL A 56 -2.76 -15.74 -7.27
C VAL A 56 -1.81 -15.66 -8.46
N ASP A 57 -1.79 -16.68 -9.31
CA ASP A 57 -0.95 -16.74 -10.50
C ASP A 57 -1.32 -15.65 -11.52
N SER A 58 -2.61 -15.40 -11.72
CA SER A 58 -3.09 -14.30 -12.59
C SER A 58 -2.66 -12.94 -12.08
N TRP A 59 -2.74 -12.70 -10.76
CA TRP A 59 -2.22 -11.45 -10.19
C TRP A 59 -0.71 -11.32 -10.37
N MET A 60 0.03 -12.42 -10.21
CA MET A 60 1.48 -12.43 -10.42
C MET A 60 1.85 -12.00 -11.84
N PHE A 61 1.13 -12.51 -12.83
CA PHE A 61 1.27 -12.08 -14.22
C PHE A 61 1.01 -10.58 -14.38
N HIS A 62 -0.03 -10.03 -13.74
CA HIS A 62 -0.32 -8.60 -13.79
C HIS A 62 0.73 -7.74 -13.07
N LEU A 63 1.27 -8.20 -11.95
CA LEU A 63 2.39 -7.54 -11.29
C LEU A 63 3.63 -7.54 -12.16
N HIS A 64 3.94 -8.65 -12.82
CA HIS A 64 5.05 -8.74 -13.77
C HIS A 64 4.88 -7.72 -14.91
N ALA A 65 3.67 -7.61 -15.46
CA ALA A 65 3.32 -6.61 -16.46
C ALA A 65 3.41 -5.17 -15.94
N ILE A 66 3.18 -4.93 -14.64
CA ILE A 66 3.34 -3.61 -14.02
C ILE A 66 4.80 -3.25 -13.84
N ILE A 67 5.63 -4.22 -13.42
CA ILE A 67 7.08 -4.06 -13.29
C ILE A 67 7.67 -3.73 -14.67
N GLN A 68 7.22 -4.41 -15.72
CA GLN A 68 7.69 -4.20 -17.09
C GLN A 68 6.97 -3.04 -17.83
N GLY A 69 5.79 -2.63 -17.35
CA GLY A 69 4.89 -1.70 -18.02
C GLY A 69 5.32 -0.24 -17.90
N SER A 70 6.34 0.14 -18.68
CA SER A 70 6.94 1.48 -18.70
C SER A 70 5.94 2.61 -18.96
N GLN A 71 5.01 2.47 -19.91
CA GLN A 71 4.11 3.57 -20.31
C GLN A 71 3.15 4.03 -19.21
N LEU A 72 2.51 3.11 -18.49
CA LEU A 72 1.60 3.47 -17.40
C LEU A 72 2.35 4.10 -16.21
N GLN A 73 3.59 3.66 -15.96
CA GLN A 73 4.47 4.28 -14.97
C GLN A 73 4.87 5.70 -15.40
N LEU A 74 5.19 5.89 -16.69
CA LEU A 74 5.52 7.21 -17.26
C LEU A 74 4.34 8.18 -17.13
N ASP A 75 3.11 7.77 -17.43
CA ASP A 75 1.92 8.61 -17.28
C ASP A 75 1.66 9.00 -15.81
N ALA A 76 1.86 8.05 -14.89
CA ALA A 76 1.76 8.30 -13.45
C ALA A 76 2.82 9.32 -13.00
N LYS A 77 4.08 9.13 -13.42
CA LYS A 77 5.19 10.04 -13.16
C LYS A 77 4.91 11.45 -13.71
N GLN A 78 4.47 11.57 -14.95
CA GLN A 78 4.16 12.88 -15.55
C GLN A 78 3.03 13.60 -14.81
N ARG A 79 2.00 12.90 -14.32
CA ARG A 79 0.94 13.50 -13.51
C ARG A 79 1.45 14.04 -12.17
N VAL A 80 2.35 13.32 -11.50
CA VAL A 80 2.98 13.78 -10.25
C VAL A 80 3.85 15.01 -10.50
N LEU A 81 4.72 14.96 -11.51
CA LEU A 81 5.57 16.09 -11.88
C LEU A 81 4.75 17.33 -12.26
N THR A 82 3.68 17.14 -13.04
CA THR A 82 2.77 18.24 -13.42
C THR A 82 2.10 18.86 -12.19
N ALA A 83 1.71 18.05 -11.20
CA ALA A 83 1.16 18.57 -9.95
C ALA A 83 2.22 19.34 -9.14
N GLY A 84 3.47 18.86 -9.11
CA GLY A 84 4.59 19.58 -8.49
C GLY A 84 4.91 20.92 -9.18
N ARG A 85 4.82 20.96 -10.51
CA ARG A 85 5.05 22.16 -11.33
C ARG A 85 4.07 23.31 -11.05
N ILE A 86 2.94 23.03 -10.42
CA ILE A 86 2.01 24.07 -9.94
C ILE A 86 2.67 24.92 -8.85
N PHE A 87 3.52 24.32 -8.01
CA PHE A 87 4.21 24.98 -6.90
C PHE A 87 5.60 25.48 -7.28
N SER A 88 6.35 24.72 -8.08
CA SER A 88 7.68 25.12 -8.54
C SER A 88 7.95 24.68 -9.98
N GLN A 89 8.27 25.61 -10.88
CA GLN A 89 8.41 25.33 -12.30
C GLN A 89 9.66 24.49 -12.65
N ASP A 90 10.65 24.42 -11.75
CA ASP A 90 11.92 23.71 -11.91
C ASP A 90 11.85 22.20 -11.54
N ILE A 91 10.65 21.66 -11.38
CA ILE A 91 10.42 20.23 -11.14
C ILE A 91 10.53 19.47 -12.48
N GLU A 92 11.63 18.75 -12.67
CA GLU A 92 11.90 17.99 -13.90
C GLU A 92 11.84 16.47 -13.67
N LYS A 93 12.35 16.01 -12.52
CA LYS A 93 12.42 14.60 -12.13
C LYS A 93 11.74 14.36 -10.78
N ILE A 94 11.48 13.09 -10.46
CA ILE A 94 10.72 12.70 -9.25
C ILE A 94 11.43 13.20 -7.99
N GLU A 95 12.75 13.12 -7.97
CA GLU A 95 13.58 13.55 -6.84
C GLU A 95 13.43 15.05 -6.54
N ASP A 96 13.10 15.87 -7.55
CA ASP A 96 12.89 17.30 -7.38
C ASP A 96 11.64 17.60 -6.56
N MET A 97 10.68 16.68 -6.47
CA MET A 97 9.51 16.83 -5.61
C MET A 97 9.93 17.12 -4.17
N ARG A 98 11.10 16.63 -3.72
CA ARG A 98 11.63 16.92 -2.36
C ARG A 98 12.01 18.37 -2.11
N LYS A 99 12.13 19.19 -3.16
CA LYS A 99 12.32 20.65 -3.05
C LYS A 99 11.06 21.37 -2.55
N LEU A 100 9.89 20.76 -2.73
CA LEU A 100 8.62 21.31 -2.28
C LEU A 100 8.50 21.25 -0.75
N GLU A 101 7.70 22.15 -0.19
CA GLU A 101 7.38 22.13 1.23
C GLU A 101 6.52 20.91 1.58
N ILE A 102 6.66 20.38 2.81
CA ILE A 102 5.92 19.19 3.23
C ILE A 102 4.40 19.35 3.12
N ASP A 103 3.87 20.56 3.30
CA ASP A 103 2.44 20.84 3.13
C ASP A 103 2.00 20.76 1.66
N GLN A 104 2.85 21.17 0.72
CA GLN A 104 2.61 21.05 -0.72
C GLN A 104 2.61 19.59 -1.14
N LEU A 105 3.58 18.81 -0.64
CA LEU A 105 3.66 17.36 -0.84
C LEU A 105 2.41 16.65 -0.31
N GLN A 106 1.99 16.97 0.92
CA GLN A 106 0.78 16.43 1.52
C GLN A 106 -0.47 16.79 0.72
N TYR A 107 -0.57 18.01 0.21
CA TYR A 107 -1.69 18.43 -0.64
C TYR A 107 -1.78 17.60 -1.92
N ILE A 108 -0.66 17.44 -2.63
CA ILE A 108 -0.62 16.62 -3.86
C ILE A 108 -0.99 15.17 -3.54
N ALA A 109 -0.40 14.60 -2.48
CA ALA A 109 -0.67 13.23 -2.07
C ALA A 109 -2.16 13.02 -1.74
N GLN A 110 -2.77 13.92 -0.96
CA GLN A 110 -4.19 13.86 -0.62
C GLN A 110 -5.10 13.93 -1.85
N GLN A 111 -4.76 14.75 -2.86
CA GLN A 111 -5.52 14.81 -4.10
C GLN A 111 -5.45 13.49 -4.87
N GLN A 112 -4.28 12.87 -4.96
CA GLN A 112 -4.12 11.56 -5.62
C GLN A 112 -4.85 10.45 -4.86
N ILE A 113 -4.79 10.48 -3.53
CA ILE A 113 -5.49 9.56 -2.64
C ILE A 113 -7.00 9.68 -2.82
N ALA A 114 -7.55 10.89 -2.82
CA ALA A 114 -8.98 11.12 -3.01
C ALA A 114 -9.48 10.59 -4.36
N ARG A 115 -8.72 10.83 -5.44
CA ARG A 115 -9.02 10.29 -6.78
C ARG A 115 -9.01 8.76 -6.79
N HIS A 116 -8.00 8.12 -6.21
CA HIS A 116 -7.93 6.65 -6.14
C HIS A 116 -9.07 6.05 -5.32
N ARG A 117 -9.42 6.67 -4.19
CA ARG A 117 -10.56 6.24 -3.38
C ARG A 117 -11.88 6.32 -4.15
N LEU A 118 -12.07 7.38 -4.94
CA LEU A 118 -13.24 7.51 -5.81
C LEU A 118 -13.26 6.42 -6.89
N TYR A 119 -12.13 6.14 -7.54
CA TYR A 119 -12.05 5.05 -8.52
C TYR A 119 -12.38 3.68 -7.90
N SER A 120 -11.80 3.35 -6.74
CA SER A 120 -12.09 2.11 -6.02
C SER A 120 -13.56 1.99 -5.62
N PHE A 121 -14.19 3.10 -5.22
CA PHE A 121 -15.62 3.13 -4.91
C PHE A 121 -16.47 2.85 -6.16
N THR A 122 -16.16 3.49 -7.29
CA THR A 122 -16.88 3.27 -8.55
C THR A 122 -16.71 1.85 -9.09
N GLN A 123 -15.50 1.28 -9.01
CA GLN A 123 -15.23 -0.10 -9.42
C GLN A 123 -15.97 -1.11 -8.56
N GLY A 124 -15.95 -0.94 -7.23
CA GLY A 124 -16.69 -1.82 -6.32
C GLY A 124 -18.22 -1.72 -6.48
N GLY A 125 -18.74 -0.59 -6.98
CA GLY A 125 -20.15 -0.43 -7.34
C GLY A 125 -20.54 -1.23 -8.59
N LEU A 126 -19.68 -1.24 -9.62
CA LEU A 126 -19.89 -2.01 -10.86
C LEU A 126 -19.77 -3.53 -10.65
N ALA A 127 -18.89 -3.98 -9.75
CA ALA A 127 -18.78 -5.39 -9.38
C ALA A 127 -20.04 -5.95 -8.68
N GLY A 128 -20.88 -5.07 -8.11
CA GLY A 128 -22.11 -5.43 -7.42
C GLY A 128 -23.31 -5.76 -8.33
N THR A 129 -23.26 -5.47 -9.64
CA THR A 129 -24.39 -5.73 -10.57
C THR A 129 -24.39 -7.11 -11.23
N GLY A 130 -23.26 -7.83 -11.23
CA GLY A 130 -23.18 -9.17 -11.81
C GLY A 130 -22.87 -10.21 -10.73
N GLY A 131 -23.48 -11.40 -10.85
CA GLY A 131 -23.48 -12.45 -9.82
C GLY A 131 -22.08 -12.93 -9.36
N ALA A 132 -22.08 -13.94 -8.48
CA ALA A 132 -20.92 -14.45 -7.73
C ALA A 132 -19.59 -14.65 -8.51
N LEU A 133 -19.64 -14.72 -9.85
CA LEU A 133 -18.50 -14.81 -10.76
C LEU A 133 -17.67 -13.49 -10.87
N LEU A 134 -18.25 -12.31 -10.64
CA LEU A 134 -17.51 -11.03 -10.65
C LEU A 134 -16.71 -10.75 -9.37
N LEU A 135 -16.98 -11.49 -8.29
CA LEU A 135 -16.27 -11.32 -7.00
C LEU A 135 -14.83 -11.88 -7.04
N GLY A 136 -14.54 -12.83 -7.94
CA GLY A 136 -13.20 -13.41 -8.10
C GLY A 136 -12.24 -12.55 -8.93
N MET A 137 -12.76 -11.80 -9.92
CA MET A 137 -11.97 -10.93 -10.79
C MET A 137 -11.54 -9.61 -10.11
N ASP A 138 -12.21 -9.20 -9.03
CA ASP A 138 -11.99 -7.89 -8.39
C ASP A 138 -10.74 -7.86 -7.49
N ILE A 139 -10.28 -9.00 -6.96
CA ILE A 139 -9.13 -9.03 -6.03
C ILE A 139 -7.80 -8.66 -6.71
N PRO A 140 -7.41 -9.26 -7.86
CA PRO A 140 -6.18 -8.88 -8.55
C PRO A 140 -6.20 -7.42 -9.03
N ALA A 141 -7.32 -6.97 -9.59
CA ALA A 141 -7.49 -5.59 -10.04
C ALA A 141 -7.39 -4.61 -8.86
N MET A 142 -8.05 -4.91 -7.75
CA MET A 142 -7.98 -4.11 -6.53
C MET A 142 -6.55 -4.07 -5.97
N ALA A 143 -5.85 -5.20 -5.97
CA ALA A 143 -4.45 -5.27 -5.53
C ALA A 143 -3.55 -4.36 -6.38
N VAL A 144 -3.69 -4.43 -7.71
CA VAL A 144 -2.98 -3.59 -8.66
C VAL A 144 -3.25 -2.10 -8.41
N ILE A 145 -4.52 -1.71 -8.29
CA ILE A 145 -4.91 -0.31 -8.10
C ILE A 145 -4.37 0.24 -6.78
N ASN A 146 -4.43 -0.55 -5.71
CA ASN A 146 -3.90 -0.14 -4.42
C ASN A 146 -2.37 -0.05 -4.42
N LEU A 147 -1.66 -0.99 -5.04
CA LEU A 147 -0.21 -0.89 -5.23
C LEU A 147 0.17 0.36 -6.04
N ARG A 148 -0.58 0.67 -7.10
CA ARG A 148 -0.40 1.92 -7.88
C ARG A 148 -0.60 3.16 -7.03
N ALA A 149 -1.59 3.15 -6.13
CA ALA A 149 -1.79 4.25 -5.20
C ALA A 149 -0.59 4.43 -4.26
N VAL A 150 0.00 3.34 -3.76
CA VAL A 150 1.24 3.38 -2.95
C VAL A 150 2.40 3.99 -3.76
N GLN A 151 2.63 3.53 -4.99
CA GLN A 151 3.68 4.05 -5.87
C GLN A 151 3.51 5.54 -6.20
N LEU A 152 2.27 6.00 -6.41
CA LEU A 152 1.99 7.43 -6.64
C LEU A 152 2.29 8.29 -5.42
N ILE A 153 1.99 7.79 -4.22
CA ILE A 153 2.34 8.46 -2.97
C ILE A 153 3.88 8.51 -2.85
N ALA A 154 4.58 7.40 -3.10
CA ALA A 154 6.04 7.34 -3.11
C ALA A 154 6.67 8.42 -4.02
N MET A 155 6.23 8.47 -5.28
CA MET A 155 6.68 9.47 -6.25
C MET A 155 6.34 10.90 -5.83
N THR A 156 5.21 11.10 -5.15
CA THR A 156 4.85 12.44 -4.65
C THR A 156 5.87 12.92 -3.63
N TYR A 157 6.35 12.05 -2.74
CA TYR A 157 7.42 12.36 -1.78
C TYR A 157 8.83 12.30 -2.39
N GLY A 158 8.93 12.10 -3.71
CA GLY A 158 10.17 12.14 -4.47
C GLY A 158 10.98 10.85 -4.51
N PHE A 159 10.33 9.70 -4.27
CA PHE A 159 10.93 8.39 -4.41
C PHE A 159 10.64 7.77 -5.79
N GLU A 160 11.70 7.44 -6.54
CA GLU A 160 11.60 6.88 -7.88
C GLU A 160 11.27 5.37 -7.85
N VAL A 161 10.00 5.05 -8.12
CA VAL A 161 9.44 3.70 -8.05
C VAL A 161 9.96 2.75 -9.12
N ASN A 162 10.64 3.28 -10.14
CA ASN A 162 11.24 2.46 -11.20
C ASN A 162 12.56 1.79 -10.78
N THR A 163 13.03 2.05 -9.55
CA THR A 163 14.18 1.34 -8.97
C THR A 163 13.73 0.02 -8.32
N PRO A 164 14.52 -1.07 -8.40
CA PRO A 164 14.17 -2.34 -7.75
C PRO A 164 13.92 -2.20 -6.25
N TYR A 165 14.73 -1.37 -5.58
CA TYR A 165 14.59 -1.05 -4.17
C TYR A 165 13.23 -0.40 -3.87
N GLU A 166 12.87 0.67 -4.57
CA GLU A 166 11.62 1.38 -4.27
C GLU A 166 10.38 0.57 -4.65
N MET A 167 10.48 -0.25 -5.70
CA MET A 167 9.44 -1.22 -6.07
C MET A 167 9.19 -2.21 -4.92
N MET A 168 10.27 -2.76 -4.34
CA MET A 168 10.18 -3.65 -3.18
C MET A 168 9.59 -2.92 -1.97
N THR A 169 10.07 -1.71 -1.66
CA THR A 169 9.52 -0.91 -0.57
C THR A 169 8.03 -0.67 -0.76
N SER A 170 7.59 -0.32 -1.97
CA SER A 170 6.16 -0.15 -2.30
C SER A 170 5.35 -1.43 -2.06
N LEU A 171 5.89 -2.60 -2.41
CA LEU A 171 5.25 -3.90 -2.17
C LEU A 171 5.16 -4.23 -0.67
N LYS A 172 6.22 -3.99 0.11
CA LYS A 172 6.23 -4.19 1.56
C LYS A 172 5.25 -3.25 2.27
N VAL A 173 5.20 -1.99 1.87
CA VAL A 173 4.23 -1.00 2.39
C VAL A 173 2.80 -1.43 2.08
N PHE A 174 2.54 -1.85 0.83
CA PHE A 174 1.25 -2.40 0.44
C PHE A 174 0.90 -3.65 1.27
N HIS A 175 1.85 -4.55 1.47
CA HIS A 175 1.69 -5.76 2.29
C HIS A 175 1.26 -5.43 3.69
N THR A 176 2.07 -4.65 4.40
CA THR A 176 1.78 -4.26 5.77
C THR A 176 0.45 -3.54 5.87
N ALA A 177 0.09 -2.69 4.91
CA ALA A 177 -1.19 -2.00 4.94
C ALA A 177 -2.40 -2.94 4.79
N THR A 178 -2.24 -4.07 4.09
CA THR A 178 -3.30 -5.08 3.94
C THR A 178 -3.39 -6.08 5.10
N LEU A 179 -2.33 -6.22 5.92
CA LEU A 179 -2.31 -7.11 7.08
C LEU A 179 -3.38 -6.73 8.14
N PRO A 180 -3.87 -7.70 8.94
CA PRO A 180 -4.62 -7.43 10.17
C PRO A 180 -3.87 -6.44 11.07
N GLN A 181 -4.60 -5.52 11.72
CA GLN A 181 -4.01 -4.40 12.48
C GLN A 181 -2.93 -4.84 13.50
N ARG A 182 -3.12 -5.99 14.17
CA ARG A 182 -2.11 -6.56 15.09
C ARG A 182 -0.77 -6.91 14.44
N LEU A 183 -0.79 -7.33 13.17
CA LEU A 183 0.41 -7.69 12.39
C LEU A 183 1.02 -6.47 11.71
N GLN A 184 0.25 -5.38 11.56
CA GLN A 184 0.77 -4.13 11.00
C GLN A 184 1.83 -3.51 11.88
N LYS A 185 1.78 -3.73 13.21
CA LYS A 185 2.83 -3.30 14.14
C LYS A 185 4.20 -3.82 13.72
N GLN A 186 4.34 -5.13 13.61
CA GLN A 186 5.62 -5.77 13.25
C GLN A 186 6.08 -5.35 11.84
N GLY A 187 5.14 -5.26 10.89
CA GLY A 187 5.47 -4.82 9.53
C GLY A 187 5.86 -3.34 9.47
N TRP A 188 5.29 -2.48 10.32
CA TRP A 188 5.64 -1.07 10.44
C TRP A 188 7.03 -0.92 11.04
N GLU A 189 7.32 -1.61 12.15
CA GLU A 189 8.65 -1.62 12.79
C GLU A 189 9.73 -2.06 11.81
N THR A 190 9.48 -3.13 11.04
CA THR A 190 10.42 -3.61 9.99
C THR A 190 10.66 -2.52 8.94
N LEU A 191 9.58 -1.90 8.45
CA LEU A 191 9.65 -0.84 7.44
C LEU A 191 10.39 0.41 7.92
N THR A 192 10.22 0.80 9.19
CA THR A 192 10.89 1.97 9.77
C THR A 192 12.36 1.71 10.06
N THR A 193 12.72 0.51 10.54
CA THR A 193 14.13 0.12 10.70
C THR A 193 14.87 0.06 9.36
N GLU A 194 14.21 -0.34 8.28
CA GLU A 194 14.79 -0.29 6.93
C GLU A 194 15.13 1.14 6.48
N ILE A 195 14.33 2.16 6.86
CA ILE A 195 14.62 3.57 6.58
C ILE A 195 15.94 3.98 7.26
N GLU A 196 16.11 3.62 8.53
CA GLU A 196 17.30 3.98 9.33
C GLU A 196 18.58 3.34 8.77
N ASN A 197 18.50 2.07 8.36
CA ASN A 197 19.66 1.33 7.82
C ASN A 197 20.13 1.87 6.46
N VAL A 198 19.22 2.37 5.63
CA VAL A 198 19.55 2.99 4.33
C VAL A 198 20.18 4.37 4.52
N SER A 199 19.80 5.08 5.58
CA SER A 199 20.33 6.41 5.92
C SER A 199 21.80 6.37 6.37
N GLY A 200 22.27 5.24 6.91
CA GLY A 200 23.63 5.06 7.43
C GLY A 200 24.71 4.64 6.44
N THR A 201 24.34 4.21 5.21
CA THR A 201 25.30 3.65 4.25
C THR A 201 25.00 4.16 2.84
N TYR A 202 25.70 5.20 2.39
CA TYR A 202 25.62 5.76 1.03
C TYR A 202 26.15 4.83 -0.09
N PHE A 203 26.27 3.53 0.17
CA PHE A 203 26.63 2.50 -0.79
C PHE A 203 25.65 1.34 -0.64
N TYR A 204 24.61 1.35 -1.47
CA TYR A 204 23.84 0.14 -1.74
C TYR A 204 24.65 -0.65 -2.78
N GLU A 205 25.44 -1.62 -2.32
CA GLU A 205 25.90 -2.70 -3.19
C GLU A 205 24.63 -3.46 -3.61
N GLY A 206 24.22 -3.24 -4.86
CA GLY A 206 23.08 -3.92 -5.43
C GLY A 206 23.30 -5.42 -5.32
N ASN A 207 22.53 -6.09 -4.46
CA ASN A 207 22.43 -7.53 -4.49
C ASN A 207 21.93 -7.93 -5.90
N GLU A 208 22.77 -8.66 -6.64
CA GLU A 208 22.45 -9.29 -7.92
C GLU A 208 21.24 -10.26 -7.83
N GLU A 209 20.74 -10.56 -6.61
CA GLU A 209 19.50 -11.29 -6.36
C GLU A 209 18.22 -10.47 -6.65
N LEU A 210 18.29 -9.12 -6.72
CA LEU A 210 17.12 -8.27 -7.00
C LEU A 210 16.78 -8.17 -8.51
N THR A 211 17.55 -8.82 -9.37
CA THR A 211 17.27 -8.86 -10.82
C THR A 211 16.45 -10.07 -11.25
N ASP A 212 16.25 -11.06 -10.37
CA ASP A 212 15.55 -12.29 -10.70
C ASP A 212 14.09 -12.27 -10.22
N VAL A 213 13.12 -12.52 -11.10
CA VAL A 213 11.67 -12.28 -10.84
C VAL A 213 11.14 -13.05 -9.61
N THR A 214 11.85 -14.11 -9.22
CA THR A 214 11.62 -14.95 -8.04
C THR A 214 11.65 -14.19 -6.71
N TRP A 215 12.35 -13.06 -6.58
CA TRP A 215 12.36 -12.28 -5.32
C TRP A 215 11.00 -11.65 -5.00
N VAL A 216 10.17 -11.41 -6.02
CA VAL A 216 8.84 -10.80 -5.87
C VAL A 216 7.81 -11.85 -5.44
N GLU A 217 8.00 -13.11 -5.80
CA GLU A 217 6.99 -14.17 -5.69
C GLU A 217 6.56 -14.44 -4.24
N GLN A 218 7.51 -14.55 -3.31
CA GLN A 218 7.21 -14.90 -1.92
C GLN A 218 6.44 -13.80 -1.17
N PRO A 219 6.88 -12.51 -1.16
CA PRO A 219 6.13 -11.42 -0.54
C PRO A 219 4.73 -11.26 -1.14
N VAL A 220 4.61 -11.48 -2.45
CA VAL A 220 3.34 -11.45 -3.18
C VAL A 220 2.38 -12.54 -2.73
N GLN A 221 2.84 -13.78 -2.61
CA GLN A 221 1.96 -14.86 -2.18
C GLN A 221 1.45 -14.61 -0.75
N GLN A 222 2.29 -14.07 0.12
CA GLN A 222 1.89 -13.66 1.47
C GLN A 222 0.91 -12.48 1.46
N LEU A 223 1.14 -11.49 0.57
CA LEU A 223 0.24 -10.38 0.26
C LEU A 223 -1.18 -10.85 -0.08
N LEU A 224 -1.30 -11.78 -1.01
CA LEU A 224 -2.61 -12.27 -1.45
C LEU A 224 -3.30 -13.09 -0.38
N LYS A 225 -2.56 -13.94 0.33
CA LYS A 225 -3.09 -14.67 1.49
C LYS A 225 -3.67 -13.68 2.52
N ALA A 226 -2.93 -12.63 2.88
CA ALA A 226 -3.38 -11.60 3.81
C ALA A 226 -4.60 -10.81 3.31
N MET A 227 -4.62 -10.47 2.03
CA MET A 227 -5.73 -9.73 1.42
C MET A 227 -7.01 -10.54 1.39
N VAL A 228 -6.92 -11.81 1.00
CA VAL A 228 -8.05 -12.74 1.03
C VAL A 228 -8.54 -12.95 2.45
N ILE A 229 -7.65 -13.21 3.42
CA ILE A 229 -8.02 -13.31 4.83
C ILE A 229 -8.78 -12.05 5.27
N THR A 230 -8.32 -10.85 4.89
CA THR A 230 -8.96 -9.58 5.27
C THR A 230 -10.34 -9.38 4.63
N ILE A 231 -10.52 -9.75 3.37
CA ILE A 231 -11.80 -9.65 2.66
C ILE A 231 -12.80 -10.66 3.20
N PHE A 232 -12.39 -11.92 3.35
CA PHE A 232 -13.24 -12.99 3.88
C PHE A 232 -13.57 -12.77 5.36
N ARG A 233 -12.67 -12.14 6.14
CA ARG A 233 -12.93 -11.77 7.53
C ARG A 233 -14.12 -10.84 7.71
N LYS A 234 -14.43 -9.98 6.73
CA LYS A 234 -15.56 -9.04 6.84
C LYS A 234 -16.89 -9.60 6.32
N LYS A 235 -16.88 -10.76 5.66
CA LYS A 235 -18.03 -11.23 4.86
C LYS A 235 -18.66 -12.52 5.41
N MET A 236 -19.26 -12.42 6.59
CA MET A 236 -20.27 -13.36 7.10
C MET A 236 -21.40 -12.56 7.78
N VAL A 237 -22.17 -11.82 6.99
CA VAL A 237 -23.49 -11.33 7.40
C VAL A 237 -24.49 -11.67 6.30
N GLN A 238 -25.64 -12.17 6.73
CA GLN A 238 -26.63 -12.97 6.02
C GLN A 238 -27.14 -12.38 4.69
N GLY A 239 -27.55 -13.30 3.80
CA GLY A 239 -27.94 -13.00 2.43
C GLY A 239 -29.10 -12.02 2.28
N ILE A 240 -28.97 -11.17 1.25
CA ILE A 240 -30.00 -10.61 0.35
C ILE A 240 -29.21 -9.92 -0.80
N PRO A 241 -29.58 -10.13 -2.09
CA PRO A 241 -28.79 -9.73 -3.26
C PRO A 241 -28.70 -8.21 -3.56
N LEU A 242 -29.42 -7.35 -2.83
CA LEU A 242 -29.33 -5.88 -3.01
C LEU A 242 -28.28 -5.22 -2.06
N VAL A 243 -27.91 -5.91 -0.98
CA VAL A 243 -26.95 -5.43 0.03
C VAL A 243 -25.50 -5.67 -0.44
N SER A 244 -25.30 -6.59 -1.39
CA SER A 244 -23.98 -6.98 -1.94
C SER A 244 -23.21 -5.85 -2.63
N MET A 245 -23.90 -4.94 -3.34
CA MET A 245 -23.28 -3.82 -4.06
C MET A 245 -22.76 -2.73 -3.10
N ALA A 246 -23.56 -2.34 -2.11
CA ALA A 246 -23.15 -1.37 -1.09
C ALA A 246 -22.03 -1.91 -0.20
N ILE A 247 -22.06 -3.21 0.11
CA ILE A 247 -20.98 -3.89 0.83
C ILE A 247 -19.69 -3.96 -0.02
N GLY A 248 -19.78 -4.25 -1.32
CA GLY A 248 -18.62 -4.32 -2.23
C GLY A 248 -17.92 -2.97 -2.42
N ALA A 249 -18.67 -1.94 -2.82
CA ALA A 249 -18.14 -0.57 -2.97
C ALA A 249 -17.58 -0.02 -1.65
N GLY A 250 -18.27 -0.27 -0.54
CA GLY A 250 -17.84 0.15 0.80
C GLY A 250 -16.59 -0.58 1.28
N ALA A 251 -16.45 -1.88 0.99
CA ALA A 251 -15.28 -2.67 1.36
C ALA A 251 -14.04 -2.26 0.55
N ASN A 252 -14.18 -2.07 -0.76
CA ASN A 252 -13.08 -1.63 -1.64
C ASN A 252 -12.60 -0.22 -1.26
N TYR A 253 -13.53 0.71 -1.02
CA TYR A 253 -13.19 2.04 -0.52
C TYR A 253 -12.46 1.98 0.83
N GLN A 254 -12.93 1.16 1.78
CA GLN A 254 -12.28 1.01 3.09
C GLN A 254 -10.87 0.44 2.98
N LEU A 255 -10.66 -0.59 2.16
CA LEU A 255 -9.33 -1.14 1.95
C LEU A 255 -8.41 -0.10 1.31
N THR A 256 -8.85 0.56 0.25
CA THR A 256 -8.07 1.62 -0.40
C THR A 256 -7.77 2.76 0.54
N ARG A 257 -8.72 3.16 1.37
CA ARG A 257 -8.48 4.15 2.42
C ARG A 257 -7.38 3.70 3.38
N LYS A 258 -7.46 2.48 3.90
CA LYS A 258 -6.45 1.90 4.81
C LYS A 258 -5.07 1.85 4.16
N VAL A 259 -4.98 1.39 2.91
CA VAL A 259 -3.72 1.31 2.15
C VAL A 259 -3.12 2.69 1.93
N THR A 260 -3.93 3.62 1.43
CA THR A 260 -3.46 4.99 1.14
C THR A 260 -3.08 5.76 2.41
N ASP A 261 -3.83 5.61 3.50
CA ASP A 261 -3.49 6.23 4.78
C ASP A 261 -2.17 5.67 5.32
N PHE A 262 -1.99 4.35 5.33
CA PHE A 262 -0.74 3.72 5.80
C PHE A 262 0.47 4.15 4.96
N ALA A 263 0.37 4.08 3.63
CA ALA A 263 1.44 4.49 2.72
C ALA A 263 1.77 5.97 2.87
N HIS A 264 0.76 6.82 3.10
CA HIS A 264 0.98 8.24 3.32
C HIS A 264 1.78 8.51 4.59
N HIS A 265 1.50 7.81 5.71
CA HIS A 265 2.31 7.94 6.93
C HIS A 265 3.74 7.45 6.71
N TYR A 266 3.91 6.29 6.06
CA TYR A 266 5.23 5.73 5.77
C TYR A 266 6.10 6.70 4.94
N TYR A 267 5.58 7.20 3.83
CA TYR A 267 6.36 8.07 2.94
C TYR A 267 6.60 9.47 3.49
N LYS A 268 5.69 9.99 4.34
CA LYS A 268 5.97 11.21 5.12
C LYS A 268 7.13 10.99 6.10
N LEU A 269 7.11 9.89 6.83
CA LEU A 269 8.19 9.56 7.77
C LEU A 269 9.52 9.43 7.04
N ARG A 270 9.54 8.67 5.94
CA ARG A 270 10.74 8.50 5.12
C ARG A 270 11.26 9.82 4.53
N TYR A 271 10.37 10.69 4.04
CA TYR A 271 10.75 12.03 3.57
C TYR A 271 11.43 12.85 4.68
N LEU A 272 10.88 12.81 5.89
CA LEU A 272 11.46 13.50 7.05
C LEU A 272 12.82 12.90 7.45
N SER A 273 12.93 11.57 7.47
CA SER A 273 14.19 10.86 7.74
C SER A 273 15.28 11.15 6.71
N ASP A 274 14.95 11.33 5.42
CA ASP A 274 15.93 11.71 4.39
C ASP A 274 16.41 13.18 4.53
N LYS A 275 15.58 14.05 5.14
CA LYS A 275 15.84 15.51 5.24
C LYS A 275 16.63 15.91 6.49
N GLY A 276 16.47 15.17 7.57
CA GLY A 276 17.19 15.36 8.82
C GLY A 276 18.05 14.13 9.15
N ASP A 277 19.23 14.34 9.73
CA ASP A 277 19.60 13.45 10.82
C ASP A 277 18.45 13.61 11.83
N GLY A 278 17.68 12.56 12.10
CA GLY A 278 16.51 12.61 12.96
C GLY A 278 16.82 13.32 14.29
N PRO A 279 15.82 13.80 15.05
CA PRO A 279 16.11 14.35 16.37
C PRO A 279 16.91 13.30 17.15
N LEU A 280 18.15 13.65 17.48
CA LEU A 280 19.01 12.86 18.35
C LEU A 280 18.19 12.59 19.61
N GLU A 281 17.77 11.34 19.77
CA GLU A 281 17.29 10.86 21.05
C GLU A 281 18.42 11.11 22.06
N TYR A 282 18.19 12.05 22.98
CA TYR A 282 18.95 12.21 24.21
C TYR A 282 18.14 11.66 25.37
#